data_AF-A0A2K8KZJ5-F1
#
_entry.id   AF-A0A2K8KZJ5-F1
#
_cell.length_a   1.000
_cell.length_b   1.000
_cell.length_c   1.000
_cell.angle_alpha   90.00
_cell.angle_beta   90.00
_cell.angle_gamma   90.00
#
_symmetry.space_group_name_H-M   'P 1'
#
loop_
_entity.id
_entity.type
_entity.pdbx_description
1 polymer ?
#
loop_
_entity_poly.entity_id
_entity_poly.type
_entity_poly.pdbx_seq_one_letter_code
_entity_poly.pdbx_strand_id
1 'polypeptide(L)' 'MCSNKKVIGVCYGPRCSDFGGRDMAEALREMGHEVENLDCQSLCPHAPAIRVNGRFVHRATIERVKEKL' A
#
# COMPACT_ATOMS: atom_id res chain seq x y z
N MET A 1 -8.32 19.03 16.05
CA MET A 1 -7.89 17.62 16.05
C MET A 1 -7.51 17.26 14.62
N CYS A 2 -6.21 17.24 14.28
CA CYS A 2 -5.75 16.99 12.92
C CYS A 2 -5.68 15.46 12.67
N SER A 3 -6.82 14.86 12.32
CA SER A 3 -6.87 13.47 11.88
C SER A 3 -6.23 13.37 10.50
N ASN A 4 -4.90 13.27 10.46
CA ASN A 4 -4.13 12.97 9.25
C ASN A 4 -4.39 11.49 8.87
N LYS A 5 -5.58 11.21 8.35
CA LYS A 5 -5.85 9.91 7.72
C LYS A 5 -4.94 9.81 6.52
N LYS A 6 -3.90 8.99 6.64
CA LYS A 6 -2.98 8.73 5.54
C LYS A 6 -3.68 7.83 4.54
N VAL A 7 -3.79 8.33 3.32
CA VAL A 7 -4.34 7.59 2.19
C VAL A 7 -3.25 6.68 1.63
N ILE A 8 -3.56 5.39 1.54
CA ILE A 8 -2.64 4.33 1.13
C ILE A 8 -3.21 3.66 -0.12
N GLY A 9 -2.64 3.96 -1.28
CA GLY A 9 -2.97 3.26 -2.51
C GLY A 9 -2.19 1.95 -2.64
N VAL A 10 -2.85 0.80 -2.61
CA VAL A 10 -2.20 -0.49 -2.84
C VAL A 10 -2.42 -0.92 -4.28
N CYS A 11 -1.36 -1.31 -4.99
CA CYS A 11 -1.49 -1.89 -6.32
C CYS A 11 -2.11 -3.30 -6.23
N TYR A 12 -3.26 -3.52 -6.85
CA TYR A 12 -3.97 -4.81 -6.87
C TYR A 12 -3.63 -5.70 -8.07
N GLY A 13 -2.54 -5.40 -8.80
CA GLY A 13 -2.08 -6.24 -9.90
C GLY A 13 -1.77 -7.69 -9.44
N PRO A 14 -1.84 -8.69 -10.34
CA PRO A 14 -1.72 -10.11 -9.99
C PRO A 14 -0.43 -10.42 -9.22
N ARG A 15 0.70 -9.82 -9.61
CA ARG A 15 1.96 -9.91 -8.85
C ARG A 15 1.93 -9.21 -7.50
N CYS A 16 1.36 -8.02 -7.40
CA CYS A 16 1.31 -7.34 -6.10
C CYS A 16 0.39 -8.09 -5.12
N SER A 17 -0.67 -8.71 -5.63
CA SER A 17 -1.52 -9.62 -4.86
C SER A 17 -0.77 -10.89 -4.42
N ASP A 18 0.03 -11.49 -5.31
CA ASP A 18 0.86 -12.67 -5.03
C ASP A 18 1.93 -12.40 -3.94
N PHE A 19 2.51 -11.20 -3.95
CA PHE A 19 3.46 -10.73 -2.94
C PHE A 19 2.81 -10.24 -1.63
N GLY A 20 1.52 -10.45 -1.42
CA GLY A 20 0.83 -10.08 -0.16
C GLY A 20 0.28 -8.65 -0.10
N GLY A 21 0.13 -7.98 -1.25
CA GLY A 21 -0.47 -6.64 -1.32
C GLY A 21 -1.91 -6.57 -0.79
N ARG A 22 -2.71 -7.61 -1.04
CA ARG A 22 -4.09 -7.69 -0.52
C ARG A 22 -4.13 -7.78 1.01
N ASP A 23 -3.28 -8.63 1.57
CA ASP A 23 -3.16 -8.83 3.01
C ASP A 23 -2.72 -7.53 3.71
N MET A 24 -1.75 -6.83 3.12
CA MET A 24 -1.33 -5.50 3.59
C MET A 24 -2.46 -4.47 3.55
N ALA A 25 -3.24 -4.45 2.47
CA ALA A 25 -4.37 -3.53 2.35
C ALA A 25 -5.42 -3.75 3.44
N GLU A 26 -5.70 -5.01 3.78
CA GLU A 26 -6.63 -5.37 4.85
C GLU A 26 -6.11 -4.97 6.22
N ALA A 27 -4.88 -5.33 6.56
CA ALA A 27 -4.25 -4.97 7.84
C ALA A 27 -4.22 -3.44 8.06
N LEU A 28 -3.96 -2.67 6.99
CA LEU A 28 -3.95 -1.20 7.06
C LEU A 28 -5.36 -0.61 7.24
N ARG A 29 -6.39 -1.23 6.65
CA ARG A 29 -7.79 -0.85 6.90
C ARG A 29 -8.21 -1.15 8.33
N GLU A 30 -7.81 -2.30 8.88
CA GLU A 30 -8.08 -2.66 10.28
C GLU A 30 -7.41 -1.69 11.27
N MET A 31 -6.23 -1.18 10.91
CA MET A 31 -5.55 -0.12 11.68
C MET A 31 -6.23 1.26 11.58
N GLY A 32 -7.30 1.40 10.78
CA GLY A 32 -8.05 2.65 10.59
C GLY A 32 -7.46 3.58 9.52
N HIS A 33 -6.57 3.08 8.65
CA HIS A 33 -6.06 3.85 7.51
C HIS A 33 -6.97 3.73 6.30
N GLU A 34 -6.95 4.75 5.46
CA GLU A 34 -7.74 4.79 4.24
C GLU A 34 -6.96 4.11 3.11
N VAL A 35 -7.37 2.89 2.75
CA VAL A 35 -6.68 2.12 1.71
C VAL A 35 -7.46 2.17 0.41
N GLU A 36 -6.85 2.76 -0.61
CA GLU A 36 -7.34 2.82 -1.98
C GLU A 36 -6.81 1.64 -2.79
N ASN A 37 -7.68 1.05 -3.60
CA ASN A 37 -7.29 -0.01 -4.52
C ASN A 37 -6.83 0.65 -5.82
N LEU A 38 -5.52 0.66 -6.06
CA LEU A 38 -4.95 1.15 -7.31
C LEU A 38 -4.89 0.04 -8.35
N ASP A 39 -5.22 0.39 -9.59
CA ASP A 39 -4.94 -0.44 -10.76
C ASP A 39 -3.46 -0.76 -10.90
N CYS A 40 -3.16 -1.80 -11.67
CA CYS A 40 -1.80 -2.25 -11.93
C CYS A 40 -0.93 -1.11 -12.46
N GLN A 41 0.02 -0.64 -11.64
CA GLN A 41 0.95 0.43 -12.02
C GLN A 41 2.08 -0.05 -12.95
N SER A 42 2.01 -1.29 -13.46
CA SER A 42 3.08 -1.96 -14.22
C SER A 42 4.45 -1.98 -13.52
N LEU A 43 4.50 -1.68 -12.22
CA LEU A 43 5.69 -1.74 -11.36
C LEU A 43 6.00 -3.17 -10.88
N CYS A 44 5.60 -4.17 -11.67
CA CYS A 44 5.85 -5.60 -11.44
C CYS A 44 7.30 -5.99 -11.09
N PRO A 45 8.37 -5.35 -11.62
CA PRO A 45 9.74 -5.66 -11.18
C PRO A 45 10.09 -5.12 -9.79
N HIS A 46 9.34 -4.14 -9.29
CA HIS A 46 9.49 -3.58 -7.95
C HIS A 46 8.29 -3.88 -7.04
N ALA A 47 7.52 -4.91 -7.41
CA ALA A 47 6.44 -5.42 -6.61
C ALA A 47 6.97 -5.85 -5.22
N PRO A 48 6.20 -5.64 -4.15
CA PRO A 48 4.93 -4.90 -4.08
C PRO A 48 5.12 -3.37 -4.17
N ALA A 49 4.27 -2.71 -4.96
CA ALA A 49 4.25 -1.25 -5.10
C ALA A 49 3.04 -0.65 -4.37
N ILE A 50 3.29 0.16 -3.35
CA ILE A 50 2.27 0.81 -2.52
C ILE A 50 2.52 2.31 -2.51
N ARG A 51 1.48 3.12 -2.65
CA ARG A 51 1.52 4.57 -2.58
C ARG A 51 1.02 5.02 -1.20
N VAL A 52 1.90 5.55 -0.36
CA VAL A 52 1.55 6.09 0.96
C VAL A 52 1.59 7.62 0.89
N ASN A 53 0.46 8.28 1.10
CA ASN A 53 0.34 9.75 1.13
C ASN A 53 0.99 10.44 -0.08
N GLY A 54 0.75 9.92 -1.29
CA GLY A 54 1.32 10.44 -2.54
C GLY A 54 2.76 10.01 -2.85
N ARG A 55 3.41 9.21 -2.00
CA ARG A 55 4.76 8.67 -2.24
C ARG A 55 4.70 7.18 -2.57
N PHE A 56 5.32 6.77 -3.67
CA PHE A 56 5.45 5.35 -4.00
C PHE A 56 6.56 4.70 -3.19
N VAL A 57 6.20 3.64 -2.48
CA VAL A 57 7.08 2.72 -1.78
C VAL A 57 7.20 1.48 -2.66
N HIS A 58 8.38 1.28 -3.23
CA HIS A 58 8.74 0.09 -4.00
C HIS A 58 9.26 -0.98 -3.04
N ARG A 59 9.03 -2.27 -3.34
CA ARG A 59 9.28 -3.39 -2.40
C ARG A 59 8.67 -3.11 -1.02
N ALA A 60 7.43 -2.63 -1.01
CA ALA A 60 6.74 -2.23 0.20
C ALA A 60 6.48 -3.42 1.11
N THR A 61 7.12 -3.46 2.27
CA THR A 61 6.78 -4.37 3.36
C THR A 61 5.91 -3.63 4.38
N ILE A 62 5.19 -4.36 5.23
CA ILE A 62 4.41 -3.77 6.34
C ILE A 62 5.28 -2.82 7.16
N GLU A 63 6.53 -3.20 7.46
CA GLU A 63 7.47 -2.36 8.22
C GLU A 63 7.78 -1.05 7.49
N ARG A 64 8.13 -1.11 6.20
CA ARG A 64 8.42 0.09 5.40
C ARG A 64 7.21 0.99 5.22
N VAL A 65 6.02 0.40 5.11
CA VAL A 65 4.77 1.16 5.07
C VAL A 65 4.59 1.85 6.42
N LYS A 66 4.74 1.15 7.54
CA LYS A 66 4.69 1.73 8.90
C LYS A 66 5.68 2.87 9.12
N GLU A 67 6.90 2.79 8.59
CA GLU A 67 7.87 3.90 8.63
C GLU A 67 7.44 5.14 7.83
N LYS A 68 6.50 5.00 6.90
CA LYS A 68 5.94 6.08 6.08
C LYS A 68 4.55 6.51 6.55
N LEU A 69 3.93 5.74 7.46
CA LEU A 69 2.70 6.06 8.18
C LEU A 69 2.92 7.09 9.28
#